data_AF-A0A2N2HKG1-F1
#
_entry.id   AF-A0A2N2HKG1-F1
#
_cell.length_a   1.000
_cell.length_b   1.000
_cell.length_c   1.000
_cell.angle_alpha   90.00
_cell.angle_beta   90.00
_cell.angle_gamma   90.00
#
_symmetry.space_group_name_H-M   'P 1'
#
loop_
_entity.id
_entity.type
_entity.pdbx_description
1 polymer ?
#
loop_
_entity_poly.entity_id
_entity_poly.type
_entity_poly.pdbx_seq_one_letter_code
_entity_poly.pdbx_strand_id
1 'polypeptide(L)' 'MVIINGQAFNTVVDAAEALGVSAKTVGDYIRKGIIPPPPEIQYGVRVLRHYPREYLRDARELLEGYRKDRIARFGPHS' A
#
# COMPACT_ATOMS: atom_id res chain seq x y z
N MET A 1 8.41 -7.84 7.31
CA MET A 1 9.55 -6.89 7.43
C MET A 1 10.82 -7.57 6.92
N VAL A 2 11.74 -6.83 6.32
CA VAL A 2 13.08 -7.32 5.93
C VAL A 2 14.17 -6.40 6.49
N ILE A 3 15.31 -6.96 6.88
CA ILE A 3 16.45 -6.17 7.39
C ILE A 3 17.53 -6.13 6.31
N ILE A 4 17.96 -4.94 5.94
CA ILE A 4 18.96 -4.68 4.90
C ILE A 4 19.95 -3.65 5.45
N ASN A 5 21.25 -3.97 5.48
CA ASN A 5 22.30 -3.09 6.04
C ASN A 5 21.97 -2.53 7.45
N GLY A 6 21.34 -3.35 8.30
CA GLY A 6 20.92 -2.94 9.65
C GLY A 6 19.66 -2.05 9.69
N GLN A 7 19.08 -1.69 8.55
CA GLN A 7 17.82 -0.96 8.47
C GLN A 7 16.64 -1.90 8.21
N ALA A 8 15.56 -1.69 8.95
CA ALA A 8 14.32 -2.44 8.80
C ALA A 8 13.42 -1.79 7.75
N PHE A 9 13.02 -2.57 6.75
CA PHE A 9 12.12 -2.15 5.68
C PHE A 9 10.82 -2.95 5.73
N ASN A 10 9.71 -2.23 5.68
CA ASN A 10 8.39 -2.81 5.52
C ASN A 10 8.22 -3.26 4.07
N THR A 11 7.74 -4.48 3.90
CA THR A 11 7.46 -5.09 2.59
C THR A 11 5.99 -4.94 2.23
N VAL A 12 5.62 -5.42 1.04
CA VAL A 12 4.22 -5.45 0.60
C VAL A 12 3.33 -6.29 1.52
N VAL A 13 3.88 -7.29 2.22
CA VAL A 13 3.13 -8.11 3.19
C VAL A 13 2.79 -7.28 4.42
N ASP A 14 3.76 -6.53 4.94
CA ASP A 14 3.53 -5.63 6.08
C ASP A 14 2.52 -4.53 5.72
N ALA A 15 2.58 -4.03 4.48
CA ALA A 15 1.60 -3.08 3.97
C ALA A 15 0.19 -3.67 3.87
N ALA A 16 0.10 -4.92 3.42
CA ALA A 16 -1.16 -5.64 3.31
C ALA A 16 -1.83 -5.80 4.69
N GLU A 17 -1.07 -6.20 5.70
CA GLU A 17 -1.53 -6.27 7.09
C GLU A 17 -1.97 -4.89 7.61
N ALA A 18 -1.15 -3.85 7.42
CA ALA A 18 -1.46 -2.49 7.90
C ALA A 18 -2.72 -1.88 7.26
N LEU A 19 -3.01 -2.24 6.00
CA LEU A 19 -4.16 -1.75 5.24
C LEU A 19 -5.39 -2.69 5.34
N GLY A 20 -5.24 -3.84 6.00
CA GLY A 20 -6.30 -4.83 6.18
C GLY A 20 -6.76 -5.47 4.87
N VAL A 21 -5.86 -5.67 3.91
CA VAL A 21 -6.15 -6.26 2.59
C VAL A 21 -5.08 -7.28 2.19
N SER A 22 -5.27 -8.02 1.10
CA SER A 22 -4.24 -8.93 0.59
C SER A 22 -3.11 -8.17 -0.12
N ALA A 23 -1.89 -8.73 -0.16
CA ALA A 23 -0.77 -8.14 -0.92
C ALA A 23 -1.09 -7.98 -2.42
N LYS A 24 -1.88 -8.91 -2.98
CA LYS A 24 -2.39 -8.80 -4.35
C LYS A 24 -3.28 -7.57 -4.51
N THR A 25 -4.15 -7.30 -3.54
CA THR A 25 -5.04 -6.12 -3.50
C THR A 25 -4.24 -4.83 -3.40
N VAL A 26 -3.19 -4.78 -2.56
CA VAL A 26 -2.28 -3.62 -2.50
C VAL A 26 -1.69 -3.34 -3.89
N GLY A 27 -1.17 -4.37 -4.56
CA GLY A 27 -0.68 -4.24 -5.93
C GLY A 27 -1.74 -3.80 -6.94
N ASP A 28 -3.00 -4.19 -6.73
CA ASP A 28 -4.12 -3.78 -7.58
C ASP A 28 -4.51 -2.31 -7.38
N TYR A 29 -4.52 -1.83 -6.13
CA TYR A 29 -4.75 -0.41 -5.81
C TYR A 29 -3.66 0.48 -6.41
N ILE A 30 -2.40 0.05 -6.35
CA ILE A 30 -1.28 0.76 -6.98
C ILE A 30 -1.47 0.78 -8.51
N ARG A 31 -1.76 -0.38 -9.13
CA ARG A 31 -1.99 -0.48 -10.59
C ARG A 31 -3.16 0.38 -11.07
N LYS A 32 -4.19 0.53 -10.25
CA LYS A 32 -5.37 1.36 -10.54
C LYS A 32 -5.17 2.84 -10.21
N GLY A 33 -4.01 3.23 -9.67
CA GLY A 33 -3.73 4.61 -9.26
C GLY A 33 -4.56 5.09 -8.06
N ILE A 34 -5.15 4.18 -7.28
CA ILE A 34 -5.92 4.53 -6.07
C ILE A 34 -4.97 4.95 -4.95
N ILE A 35 -3.82 4.28 -4.84
CA ILE A 35 -2.70 4.70 -4.00
C ILE A 35 -1.45 4.84 -4.89
N PRO A 36 -0.53 5.77 -4.56
CA PRO A 36 0.68 5.96 -5.35
C PRO A 36 1.59 4.72 -5.31
N PRO A 37 2.53 4.55 -6.26
CA PRO A 37 3.56 3.52 -6.14
C PRO A 37 4.44 3.75 -4.90
N PRO A 38 4.87 2.69 -4.21
CA PRO A 38 5.75 2.82 -3.05
C PRO A 38 7.15 3.27 -3.47
N PRO A 39 7.91 3.91 -2.56
CA PRO A 39 9.31 4.25 -2.81
C PRO A 39 10.17 3.01 -3.08
N GLU A 40 11.16 3.20 -3.93
CA GLU A 40 12.11 2.19 -4.38
C GLU A 40 13.50 2.52 -3.83
N ILE A 41 14.15 1.52 -3.24
CA ILE A 41 15.55 1.60 -2.82
C ILE A 41 16.38 0.65 -3.69
N GLN A 42 17.57 1.09 -4.06
CA GLN A 42 18.54 0.24 -4.75
C GLN A 42 19.33 -0.56 -3.71
N TYR A 43 19.28 -1.88 -3.83
CA TYR A 43 20.05 -2.78 -2.98
C TYR A 43 20.86 -3.75 -3.85
N GLY A 44 22.14 -3.43 -4.02
CA GLY A 44 23.01 -4.10 -4.98
C GLY A 44 22.44 -4.00 -6.39
N VAL A 45 22.22 -5.16 -7.03
CA VAL A 45 21.63 -5.25 -8.38
C VAL A 45 20.10 -5.28 -8.39
N ARG A 46 19.44 -5.24 -7.22
CA ARG A 46 17.98 -5.36 -7.09
C ARG A 46 17.37 -4.02 -6.69
N VAL A 47 16.18 -3.75 -7.21
CA VAL A 47 15.31 -2.66 -6.76
C VAL A 47 14.32 -3.25 -5.76
N LEU A 48 14.31 -2.73 -4.54
CA LEU A 48 13.38 -3.15 -3.50
C LEU A 48 12.35 -2.04 -3.27
N ARG A 49 11.08 -2.41 -3.29
CA ARG A 49 9.99 -1.54 -2.87
C ARG A 49 9.81 -1.65 -1.37
N HIS A 50 9.78 -0.51 -0.68
CA HIS A 50 9.52 -0.47 0.75
C HIS A 50 8.31 0.40 1.07
N TYR A 51 7.67 0.11 2.20
CA TYR A 51 6.38 0.70 2.58
C TYR A 51 6.52 1.44 3.92
N PRO A 52 7.17 2.62 3.94
CA PRO A 52 7.41 3.35 5.18
C PRO A 52 6.10 3.70 5.88
N ARG A 53 6.16 3.94 7.20
CA ARG A 53 4.95 4.21 8.00
C ARG A 53 4.15 5.41 7.48
N GLU A 54 4.84 6.45 7.02
CA GLU A 54 4.21 7.64 6.44
C GLU A 54 3.41 7.30 5.19
N TYR A 55 4.02 6.54 4.26
CA TYR A 55 3.31 6.03 3.08
C TYR A 55 2.07 5.21 3.45
N LEU A 56 2.16 4.34 4.48
CA LEU A 56 1.02 3.53 4.91
C LEU A 56 -0.12 4.36 5.50
N ARG A 57 0.20 5.45 6.20
CA ARG A 57 -0.80 6.39 6.71
C ARG A 57 -1.53 7.05 5.55
N ASP A 58 -0.79 7.64 4.62
CA ASP A 58 -1.38 8.38 3.50
C ASP A 58 -2.17 7.43 2.57
N ALA A 59 -1.66 6.23 2.31
CA ALA A 59 -2.36 5.19 1.57
C ALA A 59 -3.67 4.78 2.25
N ARG A 60 -3.73 4.76 3.59
CA ARG A 60 -4.96 4.45 4.31
C ARG A 60 -6.02 5.53 4.10
N GLU A 61 -5.64 6.81 4.20
CA GLU A 61 -6.56 7.93 3.97
C GLU A 61 -7.13 7.93 2.54
N LEU A 62 -6.28 7.67 1.54
CA LEU A 62 -6.70 7.53 0.14
C LEU A 62 -7.70 6.37 -0.05
N LEU A 63 -7.44 5.22 0.58
CA LEU A 63 -8.32 4.06 0.51
C LEU A 63 -9.64 4.26 1.23
N GLU A 64 -9.65 4.99 2.35
CA GLU A 64 -10.89 5.36 3.03
C GLU A 64 -11.74 6.28 2.15
N GLY A 65 -11.13 7.27 1.48
CA GLY A 65 -11.81 8.11 0.48
C GLY A 65 -12.41 7.29 -0.65
N TYR A 66 -11.62 6.37 -1.23
CA TYR A 66 -12.08 5.49 -2.29
C TYR A 66 -13.23 4.56 -1.85
N ARG A 67 -13.17 4.01 -0.63
CA ARG A 67 -14.23 3.16 -0.08
C ARG A 67 -15.54 3.94 0.09
N LYS A 68 -15.48 5.16 0.63
CA LYS A 68 -16.64 6.04 0.79
C LYS A 68 -17.27 6.40 -0.56
N ASP A 69 -16.46 6.79 -1.54
CA ASP A 69 -16.92 7.10 -2.90
C ASP A 69 -17.58 5.89 -3.57
N ARG A 70 -16.97 4.71 -3.45
CA ARG A 70 -17.53 3.47 -4.00
C ARG A 70 -18.87 3.13 -3.36
N ILE A 71 -19.01 3.27 -2.04
CA ILE A 71 -20.28 3.04 -1.34
C ILE A 71 -21.33 4.06 -1.77
N ALA A 72 -20.96 5.34 -1.95
CA ALA A 72 -21.90 6.36 -2.44
C ALA A 72 -22.37 6.10 -3.87
N ARG A 73 -21.49 5.55 -4.74
CA ARG A 73 -21.81 5.27 -6.15
C ARG A 73 -22.51 3.93 -6.40
N PHE A 74 -22.22 2.92 -5.58
CA PHE A 74 -22.63 1.53 -5.85
C PHE A 74 -23.15 0.77 -4.61
N GLY A 75 -23.28 1.44 -3.46
CA GLY A 75 -23.94 0.87 -2.30
C GLY A 75 -25.41 0.58 -2.58
N PRO A 76 -26.06 -0.30 -1.79
CA PRO A 76 -27.48 -0.51 -1.94
C PRO A 76 -28.21 0.81 -1.70
N HIS A 77 -28.92 1.32 -2.71
CA HIS A 77 -30.14 2.08 -2.41
C HIS A 77 -31.04 1.09 -1.67
N SER A 78 -31.38 1.44 -0.43
CA SER A 78 -32.11 0.61 0.53
C SER A 78 -33.24 -0.21 -0.07
#